data_AF-A0A1W9TBZ8-F1
#
_entry.id   AF-A0A1W9TBZ8-F1
#
_cell.length_a   1.000
_cell.length_b   1.000
_cell.length_c   1.000
_cell.angle_alpha   90.00
_cell.angle_beta   90.00
_cell.angle_gamma   90.00
#
_symmetry.space_group_name_H-M   'P 1'
#
loop_
_entity.id
_entity.type
_entity.pdbx_description
1 polymer ?
#
loop_
_entity_poly.entity_id
_entity_poly.type
_entity_poly.pdbx_seq_one_letter_code
_entity_poly.pdbx_strand_id
1 'polypeptide(L)'
;MKASLKYKKWATGALLIFLVLFLAGWGTKDPKRDDSSTTKKLESLPRVKGERKVVTIYEFRSSVQEVSAAAATDMFITALIKSGAFAVAERSRLNEGVMIEKQLNAQGQTTGNVAERQLAGASYIFEGTISEANPSESKTGVGGTYKGLGAETSGQTANLGLDVRVIDASNGLVLDSVNVRKPVKQSGFSLKGIGAFAKSFTKKNLHGADLSVAKEKKEGIDKALRACIEQAVYEIVKRYGK
;
A
#
# COMPACT_ATOMS: atom_id res chain seq x y z
N MET A 1 49.44 -14.63 43.22
CA MET A 1 48.01 -14.91 43.48
C MET A 1 47.18 -13.69 43.04
N LYS A 2 46.05 -13.93 42.33
CA LYS A 2 44.96 -12.98 42.00
C LYS A 2 45.21 -11.86 40.95
N ALA A 3 45.03 -12.18 39.66
CA ALA A 3 44.63 -11.18 38.64
C ALA A 3 44.09 -11.80 37.33
N SER A 4 43.12 -12.72 37.37
CA SER A 4 42.53 -13.25 36.11
C SER A 4 41.01 -13.45 36.09
N LEU A 5 40.29 -13.09 37.16
CA LEU A 5 38.83 -13.34 37.23
C LEU A 5 37.93 -12.18 36.77
N LYS A 6 38.45 -10.98 36.49
CA LYS A 6 37.59 -9.81 36.19
C LYS A 6 37.18 -9.67 34.71
N TYR A 7 38.00 -10.14 33.76
CA TYR A 7 37.70 -10.02 32.32
C TYR A 7 36.63 -11.02 31.81
N LYS A 8 36.50 -12.18 32.46
CA LYS A 8 35.61 -13.25 32.02
C LYS A 8 34.12 -12.96 32.26
N LYS A 9 33.79 -12.10 33.23
CA LYS A 9 32.41 -11.72 33.58
C LYS A 9 31.81 -10.66 32.63
N TRP A 10 32.64 -9.85 31.99
CA TRP A 10 32.19 -8.81 31.05
C TRP A 10 31.85 -9.41 29.67
N ALA A 11 32.58 -10.42 29.22
CA ALA A 11 32.30 -11.12 27.96
C ALA A 11 30.99 -11.94 28.01
N THR A 12 30.64 -12.51 29.16
CA THR A 12 29.36 -13.22 29.35
C THR A 12 28.17 -12.26 29.48
N GLY A 13 28.36 -11.06 30.03
CA GLY A 13 27.32 -10.04 30.12
C GLY A 13 26.95 -9.43 28.76
N ALA A 14 27.93 -9.18 27.89
CA ALA A 14 27.70 -8.59 26.57
C ALA A 14 26.98 -9.56 25.60
N LEU A 15 27.25 -10.87 25.69
CA LEU A 15 26.59 -11.88 24.85
C LEU A 15 25.12 -12.11 25.23
N LEU A 16 24.79 -11.98 26.52
CA LEU A 16 23.41 -12.08 27.02
C LEU A 16 22.58 -10.84 26.66
N ILE A 17 23.17 -9.65 26.64
CA ILE A 17 22.49 -8.41 26.22
C ILE A 17 22.15 -8.44 24.72
N PHE A 18 23.00 -9.06 23.89
CA PHE A 18 22.72 -9.22 22.46
C PHE A 18 21.62 -10.27 22.16
N LEU A 19 21.48 -11.30 23.00
CA LEU A 19 20.43 -12.32 22.87
C LEU A 19 19.06 -11.81 23.35
N VAL A 20 19.01 -10.97 24.38
CA VAL A 20 17.75 -10.44 24.96
C VAL A 20 17.10 -9.38 24.06
N LEU A 21 17.88 -8.64 23.25
CA LEU A 21 17.32 -7.68 22.28
C LEU A 21 16.67 -8.34 21.04
N PHE A 22 16.82 -9.65 20.86
CA PHE A 22 16.21 -10.39 19.75
C PHE A 22 14.86 -11.03 20.08
N LEU A 23 14.46 -11.09 21.37
CA LEU A 23 13.19 -11.69 21.81
C LEU A 23 12.04 -10.68 22.00
N ALA A 24 12.31 -9.38 21.91
CA ALA A 24 11.30 -8.34 22.06
C ALA A 24 10.66 -8.01 20.71
N GLY A 25 9.54 -8.66 20.37
CA GLY A 25 8.67 -8.10 19.33
C GLY A 25 7.69 -9.01 18.60
N TRP A 26 7.17 -10.09 19.21
CA TRP A 26 5.95 -10.73 18.71
C TRP A 26 4.73 -10.22 19.47
N GLY A 27 4.46 -8.92 19.32
CA GLY A 27 3.18 -8.33 19.68
C GLY A 27 2.39 -8.07 18.41
N THR A 28 1.22 -8.70 18.26
CA THR A 28 0.23 -8.31 17.27
C THR A 28 -0.16 -6.86 17.56
N LYS A 29 0.16 -5.95 16.64
CA LYS A 29 -0.28 -4.55 16.77
C LYS A 29 -1.77 -4.49 16.45
N ASP A 30 -2.53 -3.81 17.28
CA ASP A 30 -3.95 -3.59 17.03
C ASP A 30 -4.18 -2.91 15.67
N PRO A 31 -5.27 -3.25 14.97
CA PRO A 31 -5.62 -2.57 13.74
C PRO A 31 -5.84 -1.08 14.02
N LYS A 32 -5.35 -0.23 13.12
CA LYS A 32 -5.52 1.23 13.21
C LYS A 32 -6.15 1.76 11.94
N ARG A 33 -6.90 2.85 12.09
CA ARG A 33 -7.37 3.63 10.95
C ARG A 33 -6.16 4.14 10.17
N ASP A 34 -6.22 4.03 8.85
CA ASP A 34 -5.18 4.57 7.96
C ASP A 34 -5.07 6.08 8.12
N ASP A 35 -3.86 6.57 8.39
CA ASP A 35 -3.55 7.97 8.66
C ASP A 35 -2.41 8.47 7.76
N SER A 36 -2.25 7.84 6.58
CA SER A 36 -1.28 8.24 5.58
C SER A 36 -1.41 9.72 5.19
N SER A 37 -0.32 10.30 4.67
CA SER A 37 -0.32 11.70 4.22
C SER A 37 -1.35 11.98 3.12
N THR A 38 -1.57 11.01 2.22
CA THR A 38 -2.55 11.11 1.13
C THR A 38 -3.97 11.03 1.68
N THR A 39 -4.23 10.14 2.65
CA THR A 39 -5.53 10.05 3.33
C THR A 39 -5.87 11.36 4.05
N LYS A 40 -4.94 11.89 4.85
CA LYS A 40 -5.13 13.16 5.58
C LYS A 40 -5.37 14.34 4.63
N LYS A 41 -4.64 14.38 3.50
CA LYS A 41 -4.80 15.41 2.47
C LYS A 41 -6.14 15.32 1.74
N LEU A 42 -6.65 14.11 1.54
CA LEU A 42 -7.95 13.88 0.92
C LEU A 42 -9.09 14.29 1.86
N GLU A 43 -8.97 13.96 3.14
CA GLU A 43 -9.98 14.28 4.16
C GLU A 43 -10.01 15.75 4.58
N SER A 44 -8.92 16.49 4.35
CA SER A 44 -8.88 17.94 4.60
C SER A 44 -9.58 18.77 3.53
N LEU A 45 -10.03 18.17 2.43
CA LEU A 45 -10.81 18.85 1.41
C LEU A 45 -12.16 19.33 1.97
N PRO A 46 -12.65 20.52 1.56
CA PRO A 46 -13.98 20.98 1.95
C PRO A 46 -15.04 19.98 1.49
N ARG A 47 -15.85 19.50 2.43
CA ARG A 47 -16.97 18.61 2.11
C ARG A 47 -18.11 19.41 1.49
N VAL A 48 -18.68 18.90 0.41
CA VAL A 48 -19.91 19.46 -0.17
C VAL A 48 -21.05 19.25 0.81
N LYS A 49 -21.67 20.36 1.23
CA LYS A 49 -22.87 20.35 2.09
C LYS A 49 -24.10 20.23 1.19
N GLY A 50 -24.96 19.26 1.46
CA GLY A 50 -26.19 19.02 0.68
C GLY A 50 -26.01 17.98 -0.42
N GLU A 51 -26.69 18.18 -1.54
CA GLU A 51 -26.67 17.26 -2.67
C GLU A 51 -25.28 17.23 -3.32
N ARG A 52 -24.76 16.02 -3.49
CA ARG A 52 -23.45 15.81 -4.12
C ARG A 52 -23.67 15.31 -5.54
N LYS A 53 -22.79 15.75 -6.44
CA LYS A 53 -22.76 15.24 -7.81
C LYS A 53 -22.60 13.72 -7.78
N VAL A 54 -23.50 13.03 -8.47
CA VAL A 54 -23.47 11.57 -8.57
C VAL A 54 -22.44 11.17 -9.63
N VAL A 55 -21.51 10.33 -9.25
CA VAL A 55 -20.47 9.77 -10.13
C VAL A 55 -20.51 8.25 -10.04
N THR A 56 -19.97 7.59 -11.05
CA THR A 56 -19.82 6.14 -11.03
C THR A 56 -18.43 5.74 -11.47
N ILE A 57 -18.07 4.50 -11.16
CA ILE A 57 -16.85 3.87 -11.57
C ILE A 57 -17.17 2.47 -12.10
N TYR A 58 -16.48 2.08 -13.18
CA TYR A 58 -16.41 0.69 -13.60
C TYR A 58 -15.09 0.08 -13.15
N GLU A 59 -15.02 -1.25 -13.16
CA GLU A 59 -13.83 -1.95 -12.70
C GLU A 59 -12.57 -1.44 -13.41
N PHE A 60 -11.53 -1.19 -12.61
CA PHE A 60 -10.22 -0.79 -13.12
C PHE A 60 -9.67 -1.86 -14.06
N ARG A 61 -8.82 -1.43 -14.99
CA ARG A 61 -7.94 -2.34 -15.72
C ARG A 61 -6.59 -2.36 -15.03
N SER A 62 -5.95 -3.52 -14.98
CA SER A 62 -4.58 -3.65 -14.46
C SER A 62 -3.70 -4.32 -15.50
N SER A 63 -2.57 -3.70 -15.82
CA SER A 63 -1.48 -4.37 -16.54
C SER A 63 -0.46 -5.03 -15.60
N VAL A 64 -0.68 -4.91 -14.28
CA VAL A 64 0.21 -5.43 -13.22
C VAL A 64 -0.45 -6.66 -12.61
N GLN A 65 0.19 -7.82 -12.74
CA GLN A 65 -0.43 -9.11 -12.39
C GLN A 65 -0.73 -9.24 -10.90
N GLU A 66 0.10 -8.65 -10.06
CA GLU A 66 -0.02 -8.69 -8.60
C GLU A 66 -1.07 -7.72 -8.06
N VAL A 67 -1.64 -6.84 -8.90
CA VAL A 67 -2.60 -5.84 -8.49
C VAL A 67 -4.01 -6.23 -8.93
N SER A 68 -4.87 -6.47 -7.94
CA SER A 68 -6.29 -6.71 -8.17
C SER A 68 -7.00 -5.44 -8.63
N ALA A 69 -7.57 -5.51 -9.83
CA ALA A 69 -8.44 -4.49 -10.41
C ALA A 69 -9.66 -4.18 -9.53
N ALA A 70 -10.34 -5.22 -9.04
CA ALA A 70 -11.45 -5.08 -8.10
C ALA A 70 -11.02 -4.35 -6.81
N ALA A 71 -9.91 -4.74 -6.20
CA ALA A 71 -9.41 -4.08 -4.99
C ALA A 71 -9.05 -2.60 -5.24
N ALA A 72 -8.47 -2.29 -6.40
CA ALA A 72 -8.20 -0.90 -6.79
C ALA A 72 -9.48 -0.09 -6.97
N THR A 73 -10.52 -0.71 -7.56
CA THR A 73 -11.86 -0.11 -7.72
C THR A 73 -12.45 0.24 -6.36
N ASP A 74 -12.42 -0.69 -5.40
CA ASP A 74 -12.91 -0.46 -4.02
C ASP A 74 -12.12 0.65 -3.30
N MET A 75 -10.79 0.68 -3.49
CA MET A 75 -9.95 1.76 -2.96
C MET A 75 -10.32 3.11 -3.57
N PHE A 76 -10.65 3.15 -4.85
CA PHE A 76 -11.06 4.39 -5.53
C PHE A 76 -12.44 4.88 -5.06
N ILE A 77 -13.42 3.98 -4.94
CA ILE A 77 -14.74 4.29 -4.34
C ILE A 77 -14.54 4.84 -2.93
N THR A 78 -13.72 4.18 -2.12
CA THR A 78 -13.40 4.62 -0.76
C THR A 78 -12.80 6.02 -0.76
N ALA A 79 -11.87 6.32 -1.66
CA ALA A 79 -11.26 7.64 -1.77
C ALA A 79 -12.27 8.72 -2.20
N LEU A 80 -13.15 8.43 -3.17
CA LEU A 80 -14.23 9.34 -3.56
C LEU A 80 -15.13 9.68 -2.35
N ILE A 81 -15.53 8.68 -1.57
CA ILE A 81 -16.37 8.88 -0.38
C ILE A 81 -15.62 9.64 0.72
N LYS A 82 -14.35 9.31 0.99
CA LYS A 82 -13.51 10.01 1.98
C LYS A 82 -13.36 11.49 1.67
N SER A 83 -13.26 11.84 0.38
CA SER A 83 -13.18 13.24 -0.06
C SER A 83 -14.44 14.06 0.29
N GLY A 84 -15.60 13.40 0.40
CA GLY A 84 -16.88 14.05 0.66
C GLY A 84 -17.39 14.96 -0.46
N ALA A 85 -16.80 14.90 -1.66
CA ALA A 85 -17.17 15.74 -2.80
C ALA A 85 -18.26 15.12 -3.68
N PHE A 86 -18.36 13.79 -3.72
CA PHE A 86 -19.25 13.06 -4.63
C PHE A 86 -20.21 12.12 -3.88
N ALA A 87 -21.34 11.81 -4.52
CA ALA A 87 -22.11 10.62 -4.23
C ALA A 87 -21.72 9.54 -5.25
N VAL A 88 -21.39 8.34 -4.82
CA VAL A 88 -20.93 7.28 -5.73
C VAL A 88 -22.07 6.30 -5.98
N ALA A 89 -22.49 6.17 -7.23
CA ALA A 89 -23.45 5.17 -7.66
C ALA A 89 -22.72 3.83 -7.87
N GLU A 90 -23.27 2.77 -7.27
CA GLU A 90 -22.78 1.40 -7.47
C GLU A 90 -23.15 0.90 -8.87
N ARG A 91 -22.18 0.29 -9.56
CA ARG A 91 -22.37 -0.25 -10.93
C ARG A 91 -21.62 -1.56 -11.15
N SER A 92 -20.42 -1.72 -10.59
CA SER A 92 -19.65 -2.96 -10.75
C SER A 92 -20.35 -4.13 -10.07
N ARG A 93 -20.98 -3.89 -8.90
CA ARG A 93 -21.62 -4.95 -8.10
C ARG A 93 -23.13 -4.77 -7.95
N LEU A 94 -23.73 -4.00 -8.85
CA LEU A 94 -25.15 -3.66 -8.79
C LEU A 94 -26.04 -4.92 -8.78
N ASN A 95 -25.68 -5.93 -9.57
CA ASN A 95 -26.41 -7.20 -9.66
C ASN A 95 -26.25 -8.11 -8.43
N GLU A 96 -25.21 -7.92 -7.62
CA GLU A 96 -24.90 -8.77 -6.46
C GLU A 96 -25.65 -8.35 -5.19
N GLY A 97 -26.25 -7.15 -5.17
CA GLY A 97 -26.90 -6.63 -3.98
C GLY A 97 -28.15 -5.81 -4.29
N VAL A 98 -27.96 -4.68 -4.97
CA VAL A 98 -29.06 -3.71 -5.19
C VAL A 98 -30.18 -4.32 -6.03
N MET A 99 -29.85 -5.04 -7.10
CA MET A 99 -30.88 -5.66 -7.95
C MET A 99 -31.59 -6.82 -7.25
N ILE A 100 -30.86 -7.60 -6.44
CA ILE A 100 -31.45 -8.67 -5.63
C ILE A 100 -32.46 -8.08 -4.65
N GLU A 101 -32.09 -7.04 -3.91
CA GLU A 101 -32.99 -6.39 -2.95
C GLU A 101 -34.25 -5.81 -3.63
N LYS A 102 -34.08 -5.20 -4.80
CA LYS A 102 -35.20 -4.73 -5.62
C LYS A 102 -36.12 -5.87 -6.04
N GLN A 103 -35.57 -7.02 -6.42
CA GLN A 103 -36.36 -8.19 -6.80
C GLN A 103 -37.11 -8.77 -5.61
N LEU A 104 -36.47 -8.92 -4.45
CA LEU A 104 -37.14 -9.38 -3.22
C LEU A 104 -38.30 -8.46 -2.86
N ASN A 105 -38.10 -7.14 -2.94
CA ASN A 105 -39.15 -6.17 -2.68
C ASN A 105 -40.30 -6.26 -3.71
N ALA A 106 -39.99 -6.43 -5.00
CA ALA A 106 -40.99 -6.60 -6.05
C ALA A 106 -41.85 -7.86 -5.86
N GLN A 107 -41.28 -8.89 -5.23
CA GLN A 107 -41.98 -10.14 -4.87
C GLN A 107 -42.72 -10.05 -3.53
N GLY A 108 -42.71 -8.89 -2.87
CA GLY A 108 -43.34 -8.70 -1.55
C GLY A 108 -42.61 -9.40 -0.40
N GLN A 109 -41.35 -9.81 -0.61
CA GLN A 109 -40.56 -10.52 0.39
C GLN A 109 -39.84 -9.59 1.38
N THR A 110 -39.72 -8.30 1.05
CA THR A 110 -39.12 -7.28 1.93
C THR A 110 -39.98 -6.02 2.00
N THR A 111 -39.84 -5.26 3.10
CA THR A 111 -40.57 -4.01 3.35
C THR A 111 -40.04 -2.83 2.53
N GLY A 112 -40.85 -1.77 2.36
CA GLY A 112 -40.47 -0.56 1.62
C GLY A 112 -40.86 -0.63 0.14
N ASN A 113 -40.33 0.27 -0.68
CA ASN A 113 -40.68 0.41 -2.11
C ASN A 113 -39.45 0.56 -3.01
N VAL A 114 -38.35 -0.09 -2.64
CA VAL A 114 -37.10 -0.01 -3.42
C VAL A 114 -37.26 -0.54 -4.84
N ALA A 115 -38.19 -1.47 -5.09
CA ALA A 115 -38.53 -1.98 -6.42
C ALA A 115 -38.99 -0.86 -7.38
N GLU A 116 -39.75 0.11 -6.87
CA GLU A 116 -40.35 1.21 -7.66
C GLU A 116 -39.40 2.38 -7.89
N ARG A 117 -38.30 2.47 -7.13
CA ARG A 117 -37.36 3.60 -7.21
C ARG A 117 -36.38 3.44 -8.36
N GLN A 118 -36.09 4.50 -9.09
CA GLN A 118 -35.02 4.49 -10.10
C GLN A 118 -33.63 4.45 -9.44
N LEU A 119 -32.64 3.90 -10.16
CA LEU A 119 -31.24 3.98 -9.75
C LEU A 119 -30.72 5.40 -10.00
N ALA A 120 -29.82 5.88 -9.13
CA ALA A 120 -29.22 7.21 -9.29
C ALA A 120 -28.47 7.31 -10.63
N GLY A 121 -28.78 8.33 -11.44
CA GLY A 121 -28.03 8.63 -12.67
C GLY A 121 -26.70 9.29 -12.33
N ALA A 122 -25.61 8.87 -12.98
CA ALA A 122 -24.29 9.49 -12.79
C ALA A 122 -24.07 10.60 -13.83
N SER A 123 -23.45 11.71 -13.43
CA SER A 123 -22.99 12.75 -14.35
C SER A 123 -21.65 12.40 -15.00
N TYR A 124 -20.77 11.74 -14.24
CA TYR A 124 -19.47 11.31 -14.72
C TYR A 124 -19.22 9.83 -14.45
N ILE A 125 -18.51 9.20 -15.39
CA ILE A 125 -17.98 7.85 -15.27
C ILE A 125 -16.46 7.97 -15.12
N PHE A 126 -15.91 7.37 -14.08
CA PHE A 126 -14.47 7.22 -13.89
C PHE A 126 -14.02 5.84 -14.35
N GLU A 127 -12.93 5.82 -15.12
CA GLU A 127 -12.25 4.58 -15.52
C GLU A 127 -10.77 4.66 -15.22
N GLY A 128 -10.27 3.71 -14.42
CA GLY A 128 -8.86 3.61 -14.09
C GLY A 128 -8.12 2.54 -14.87
N THR A 129 -6.87 2.84 -15.24
CA THR A 129 -5.90 1.86 -15.70
C THR A 129 -4.66 1.94 -14.82
N ILE A 130 -4.27 0.81 -14.23
CA ILE A 130 -3.05 0.68 -13.43
C ILE A 130 -1.95 0.22 -14.37
N SER A 131 -0.89 1.02 -14.48
CA SER A 131 0.26 0.76 -15.34
C SER A 131 1.53 0.67 -14.51
N GLU A 132 2.45 -0.24 -14.85
CA GLU A 132 3.81 -0.19 -14.33
C GLU A 132 4.69 0.54 -15.35
N ALA A 133 5.35 1.61 -14.94
CA ALA A 133 6.48 2.12 -15.69
C ALA A 133 7.68 1.34 -15.15
N ASN A 134 8.22 0.45 -15.99
CA ASN A 134 9.35 -0.46 -15.72
C ASN A 134 10.27 0.06 -14.60
N PRO A 135 10.67 -0.80 -13.64
CA PRO A 135 11.52 -0.38 -12.54
C PRO A 135 12.69 0.41 -13.10
N SER A 136 12.74 1.71 -12.80
CA SER A 136 13.90 2.51 -13.16
C SER A 136 15.06 1.88 -12.41
N GLU A 137 15.94 1.20 -13.14
CA GLU A 137 17.00 0.29 -12.70
C GLU A 137 18.11 0.96 -11.87
N SER A 138 17.75 1.85 -10.95
CA SER A 138 18.68 2.39 -9.96
C SER A 138 18.88 1.36 -8.85
N LYS A 139 19.56 0.25 -9.19
CA LYS A 139 20.13 -0.66 -8.21
C LYS A 139 21.32 0.05 -7.58
N THR A 140 21.13 0.62 -6.40
CA THR A 140 22.24 1.19 -5.62
C THR A 140 22.67 0.16 -4.58
N GLY A 141 23.91 -0.28 -4.65
CA GLY A 141 24.49 -1.26 -3.73
C GLY A 141 25.84 -0.77 -3.23
N VAL A 142 26.03 -0.75 -1.91
CA VAL A 142 27.33 -0.50 -1.28
C VAL A 142 27.64 -1.68 -0.38
N GLY A 143 28.75 -2.35 -0.64
CA GLY A 143 29.20 -3.52 0.11
C GLY A 143 30.66 -3.40 0.49
N GLY A 144 30.98 -3.77 1.73
CA GLY A 144 32.35 -3.76 2.25
C GLY A 144 32.60 -4.96 3.16
N THR A 145 33.81 -5.53 3.05
CA THR A 145 34.21 -6.70 3.85
C THR A 145 35.42 -6.33 4.69
N TYR A 146 35.33 -6.55 6.01
CA TYR A 146 36.44 -6.34 6.94
C TYR A 146 36.61 -7.56 7.85
N LYS A 147 37.80 -8.19 7.79
CA LYS A 147 38.17 -9.36 8.62
C LYS A 147 37.13 -10.49 8.59
N GLY A 148 36.59 -10.77 7.40
CA GLY A 148 35.59 -11.83 7.19
C GLY A 148 34.15 -11.43 7.53
N LEU A 149 33.89 -10.23 8.07
CA LEU A 149 32.54 -9.67 8.22
C LEU A 149 32.21 -8.82 7.00
N GLY A 150 31.16 -9.20 6.26
CA GLY A 150 30.63 -8.45 5.13
C GLY A 150 29.36 -7.71 5.52
N ALA A 151 29.25 -6.44 5.14
CA ALA A 151 28.00 -5.68 5.20
C ALA A 151 27.64 -5.21 3.80
N GLU A 152 26.38 -5.41 3.41
CA GLU A 152 25.86 -5.04 2.09
C GLU A 152 24.51 -4.35 2.24
N THR A 153 24.41 -3.13 1.73
CA THR A 153 23.16 -2.38 1.58
C THR A 153 22.74 -2.40 0.13
N SER A 154 21.44 -2.62 -0.14
CA SER A 154 20.87 -2.58 -1.49
C SER A 154 19.60 -1.71 -1.53
N GLY A 155 19.37 -1.06 -2.67
CA GLY A 155 18.16 -0.29 -2.95
C GLY A 155 17.64 -0.57 -4.36
N GLN A 156 16.32 -0.71 -4.50
CA GLN A 156 15.62 -0.84 -5.77
C GLN A 156 14.39 0.09 -5.79
N THR A 157 14.05 0.65 -6.96
CA THR A 157 12.87 1.50 -7.13
C THR A 157 12.03 1.00 -8.30
N ALA A 158 10.77 0.66 -8.06
CA ALA A 158 9.76 0.42 -9.10
C ALA A 158 8.88 1.66 -9.26
N ASN A 159 8.16 1.85 -10.37
CA ASN A 159 7.20 2.95 -10.51
C ASN A 159 5.79 2.43 -10.79
N LEU A 160 4.85 2.80 -9.93
CA LEU A 160 3.44 2.55 -10.15
C LEU A 160 2.79 3.78 -10.80
N GLY A 161 2.19 3.57 -11.96
CA GLY A 161 1.37 4.53 -12.69
C GLY A 161 -0.12 4.24 -12.53
N LEU A 162 -0.91 5.30 -12.47
CA LEU A 162 -2.37 5.25 -12.48
C LEU A 162 -2.89 6.33 -13.42
N ASP A 163 -3.73 5.92 -14.37
CA ASP A 163 -4.44 6.78 -15.31
C ASP A 163 -5.93 6.70 -15.02
N VAL A 164 -6.59 7.84 -14.78
CA VAL A 164 -8.04 7.90 -14.53
C VAL A 164 -8.69 8.83 -15.53
N ARG A 165 -9.55 8.28 -16.38
CA ARG A 165 -10.35 9.04 -17.34
C ARG A 165 -11.64 9.53 -16.68
N VAL A 166 -12.04 10.75 -17.03
CA VAL A 166 -13.34 11.34 -16.66
C VAL A 166 -14.19 11.40 -17.91
N ILE A 167 -15.27 10.64 -17.94
CA ILE A 167 -16.18 10.53 -19.08
C ILE A 167 -17.51 11.18 -18.71
N ASP A 168 -18.05 12.01 -19.60
CA ASP A 168 -19.40 12.54 -19.49
C ASP A 168 -20.42 11.43 -19.77
N ALA A 169 -21.26 11.12 -18.79
CA ALA A 169 -22.24 10.04 -18.90
C ALA A 169 -23.36 10.33 -19.91
N SER A 170 -23.58 11.60 -20.27
CA SER A 170 -24.67 12.01 -21.17
C SER A 170 -24.34 11.80 -22.66
N ASN A 171 -23.06 11.93 -23.03
CA ASN A 171 -22.62 11.93 -24.43
C ASN A 171 -21.40 11.02 -24.71
N GLY A 172 -20.80 10.44 -23.67
CA GLY A 172 -19.67 9.51 -23.80
C GLY A 172 -18.32 10.16 -24.10
N LEU A 173 -18.22 11.49 -24.08
CA LEU A 173 -16.96 12.19 -24.33
C LEU A 173 -16.01 12.04 -23.13
N VAL A 174 -14.74 11.74 -23.40
CA VAL A 174 -13.67 11.82 -22.41
C VAL A 174 -13.32 13.29 -22.21
N LEU A 175 -13.69 13.85 -21.07
CA LEU A 175 -13.49 15.27 -20.76
C LEU A 175 -12.10 15.56 -20.21
N ASP A 176 -11.50 14.62 -19.48
CA ASP A 176 -10.21 14.78 -18.82
C ASP A 176 -9.57 13.42 -18.51
N SER A 177 -8.28 13.45 -18.22
CA SER A 177 -7.51 12.30 -17.76
C SER A 177 -6.49 12.74 -16.71
N VAL A 178 -6.53 12.09 -15.55
CA VAL A 178 -5.59 12.32 -14.45
C VAL A 178 -4.57 11.19 -14.41
N ASN A 179 -3.31 11.52 -14.67
CA ASN A 179 -2.17 10.61 -14.52
C ASN A 179 -1.46 10.88 -13.19
N VAL A 180 -1.22 9.82 -12.40
CA VAL A 180 -0.43 9.87 -11.17
C VAL A 180 0.63 8.79 -11.23
N ARG A 181 1.85 9.13 -10.80
CA ARG A 181 2.97 8.18 -10.68
C ARG A 181 3.56 8.22 -9.29
N LYS A 182 3.92 7.06 -8.75
CA LYS A 182 4.61 6.94 -7.47
C LYS A 182 5.77 5.94 -7.57
N PRO A 183 6.99 6.36 -7.20
CA PRO A 183 8.09 5.42 -7.02
C PRO A 183 7.88 4.57 -5.76
N VAL A 184 7.96 3.25 -5.91
CA VAL A 184 7.91 2.24 -4.85
C VAL A 184 9.34 1.86 -4.50
N LYS A 185 9.80 2.26 -3.31
CA LYS A 185 11.18 2.01 -2.86
C LYS A 185 11.27 0.70 -2.07
N GLN A 186 12.24 -0.12 -2.41
CA GLN A 186 12.65 -1.31 -1.64
C GLN A 186 14.10 -1.11 -1.19
N SER A 187 14.35 -1.32 0.11
CA SER A 187 15.68 -1.22 0.71
C SER A 187 16.01 -2.47 1.50
N GLY A 188 17.19 -3.05 1.27
CA GLY A 188 17.70 -4.22 1.97
C GLY A 188 18.99 -3.91 2.72
N PHE A 189 19.16 -4.55 3.87
CA PHE A 189 20.42 -4.58 4.61
C PHE A 189 20.75 -6.02 4.94
N SER A 190 21.95 -6.47 4.57
CA SER A 190 22.43 -7.81 4.90
C SER A 190 23.81 -7.77 5.55
N LEU A 191 23.98 -8.61 6.56
CA LEU A 191 25.25 -8.90 7.22
C LEU A 191 25.60 -10.37 6.93
N LYS A 192 26.81 -10.60 6.42
CA LYS A 192 27.36 -11.92 6.07
C LYS A 192 28.67 -12.11 6.84
N GLY A 193 29.09 -13.33 7.14
CA GLY A 193 30.41 -13.54 7.74
C GLY A 193 30.48 -13.39 9.27
N ILE A 194 29.35 -13.36 9.99
CA ILE A 194 29.34 -13.21 11.46
C ILE A 194 30.12 -14.37 12.11
N GLY A 195 30.05 -15.58 11.54
CA GLY A 195 30.80 -16.74 12.03
C GLY A 195 32.31 -16.63 11.75
N ALA A 196 32.67 -16.17 10.55
CA ALA A 196 34.06 -15.96 10.15
C ALA A 196 34.75 -14.86 10.97
N PHE A 197 34.02 -13.77 11.28
CA PHE A 197 34.50 -12.68 12.12
C PHE A 197 34.71 -13.12 13.57
N ALA A 198 33.76 -13.88 14.14
CA ALA A 198 33.89 -14.44 15.48
C ALA A 198 35.10 -15.39 15.58
N LYS A 199 35.39 -16.17 14.53
CA LYS A 199 36.60 -17.02 14.44
C LYS A 199 37.89 -16.19 14.45
N SER A 200 37.93 -15.05 13.76
CA SER A 200 39.10 -14.14 13.72
C SER A 200 39.47 -13.62 15.11
N PHE A 201 38.48 -13.35 15.96
CA PHE A 201 38.70 -12.86 17.32
C PHE A 201 38.91 -13.95 18.37
N THR A 202 38.34 -15.15 18.20
CA THR A 202 38.35 -16.18 19.25
C THR A 202 39.40 -17.28 19.08
N LYS A 203 40.10 -17.36 17.94
CA LYS A 203 41.09 -18.42 17.59
C LYS A 203 40.61 -19.87 17.85
N LYS A 204 39.32 -20.08 18.10
CA LYS A 204 38.68 -21.38 18.23
C LYS A 204 38.06 -21.75 16.89
N ASN A 205 38.21 -23.01 16.50
CA ASN A 205 37.53 -23.55 15.33
C ASN A 205 36.03 -23.63 15.63
N LEU A 206 35.28 -22.58 15.30
CA LEU A 206 33.84 -22.68 15.09
C LEU A 206 33.65 -23.40 13.74
N HIS A 207 33.33 -24.69 13.80
CA HIS A 207 33.01 -25.48 12.62
C HIS A 207 31.70 -24.94 11.99
N GLY A 208 31.78 -24.42 10.77
CA GLY A 208 30.67 -24.42 9.80
C GLY A 208 29.53 -23.42 9.93
N ALA A 209 29.34 -22.70 11.04
CA ALA A 209 28.19 -21.81 11.18
C ALA A 209 28.51 -20.36 10.75
N ASP A 210 28.59 -20.10 9.44
CA ASP A 210 28.53 -18.70 8.97
C ASP A 210 27.08 -18.22 8.97
N LEU A 211 26.73 -17.45 9.99
CA LEU A 211 25.39 -16.89 10.14
C LEU A 211 25.29 -15.60 9.32
N SER A 212 24.32 -15.55 8.42
CA SER A 212 23.93 -14.34 7.71
C SER A 212 22.59 -13.82 8.23
N VAL A 213 22.48 -12.50 8.39
CA VAL A 213 21.25 -11.83 8.84
C VAL A 213 20.88 -10.81 7.78
N ALA A 214 19.70 -10.97 7.19
CA ALA A 214 19.13 -10.02 6.23
C ALA A 214 17.86 -9.39 6.80
N LYS A 215 17.73 -8.07 6.65
CA LYS A 215 16.48 -7.32 6.88
C LYS A 215 16.11 -6.58 5.61
N GLU A 216 14.90 -6.84 5.14
CA GLU A 216 14.33 -6.15 3.99
C GLU A 216 13.14 -5.28 4.41
N LYS A 217 13.08 -4.07 3.87
CA LYS A 217 11.93 -3.18 4.00
C LYS A 217 11.41 -2.87 2.60
N LYS A 218 10.28 -3.50 2.25
CA LYS A 218 9.56 -3.27 0.99
C LYS A 218 8.35 -2.38 1.28
N GLU A 219 8.18 -1.29 0.53
CA GLU A 219 6.87 -0.63 0.48
C GLU A 219 5.88 -1.58 -0.21
N GLY A 220 4.78 -1.92 0.47
CA GLY A 220 3.75 -2.79 -0.10
C GLY A 220 3.12 -2.12 -1.33
N ILE A 221 3.00 -2.86 -2.43
CA ILE A 221 2.40 -2.40 -3.69
C ILE A 221 1.01 -1.81 -3.44
N ASP A 222 0.20 -2.45 -2.59
CA ASP A 222 -1.13 -1.97 -2.20
C ASP A 222 -1.10 -0.59 -1.52
N LYS A 223 -0.09 -0.32 -0.70
CA LYS A 223 0.08 0.98 -0.04
C LYS A 223 0.48 2.04 -1.05
N ALA A 224 1.33 1.69 -2.02
CA ALA A 224 1.68 2.58 -3.11
C ALA A 224 0.47 2.89 -3.99
N LEU A 225 -0.30 1.87 -4.36
CA LEU A 225 -1.53 1.97 -5.14
C LEU A 225 -2.57 2.83 -4.45
N ARG A 226 -2.84 2.59 -3.17
CA ARG A 226 -3.76 3.41 -2.38
C ARG A 226 -3.35 4.88 -2.41
N ALA A 227 -2.07 5.17 -2.21
CA ALA A 227 -1.58 6.54 -2.25
C ALA A 227 -1.74 7.19 -3.64
N CYS A 228 -1.50 6.44 -4.73
CA CYS A 228 -1.75 6.90 -6.10
C CYS A 228 -3.23 7.21 -6.32
N ILE A 229 -4.11 6.31 -5.89
CA ILE A 229 -5.57 6.45 -6.00
C ILE A 229 -6.06 7.67 -5.23
N GLU A 230 -5.66 7.81 -3.96
CA GLU A 230 -6.05 8.96 -3.13
C GLU A 230 -5.56 10.29 -3.73
N GLN A 231 -4.35 10.31 -4.29
CA GLN A 231 -3.83 11.49 -4.98
C GLN A 231 -4.56 11.77 -6.31
N ALA A 232 -4.96 10.74 -7.07
CA ALA A 232 -5.75 10.91 -8.29
C ALA A 232 -7.14 11.50 -7.97
N VAL A 233 -7.82 10.96 -6.94
CA VAL A 233 -9.10 11.51 -6.49
C VAL A 233 -8.94 12.95 -5.99
N TYR A 234 -7.86 13.27 -5.26
CA TYR A 234 -7.61 14.65 -4.84
C TYR A 234 -7.57 15.63 -6.03
N GLU A 235 -6.89 15.27 -7.13
CA GLU A 235 -6.86 16.12 -8.33
C GLU A 235 -8.22 16.18 -9.04
N ILE A 236 -8.95 15.07 -9.10
CA ILE A 236 -10.31 15.04 -9.66
C ILE A 236 -11.25 15.95 -8.85
N VAL A 237 -11.21 15.90 -7.52
CA VAL A 237 -12.06 16.75 -6.66
C VAL A 237 -11.76 18.23 -6.88
N LYS A 238 -10.49 18.60 -7.05
CA LYS A 238 -10.13 20.00 -7.34
C LYS A 238 -10.73 20.51 -8.65
N ARG A 239 -10.92 19.64 -9.64
CA ARG A 239 -11.44 19.96 -10.98
C ARG A 239 -12.97 19.84 -11.07
N TYR A 240 -13.54 18.82 -10.44
CA TYR A 240 -14.95 18.40 -10.64
C TYR A 240 -15.81 18.36 -9.37
N GLY A 241 -15.19 18.51 -8.19
CA GLY A 241 -15.85 18.35 -6.88
C GLY A 241 -16.61 19.58 -6.38
N LYS A 242 -16.82 20.58 -7.23
CA LYS A 242 -17.72 21.71 -7.00
C LYS A 242 -19.07 21.48 -7.66
#